data_AF-A0A7S0LNV5-F1
#
_entry.id   AF-A0A7S0LNV5-F1
#
_cell.length_a   1.000
_cell.length_b   1.000
_cell.length_c   1.000
_cell.angle_alpha   90.00
_cell.angle_beta   90.00
_cell.angle_gamma   90.00
#
_symmetry.space_group_name_H-M   'P 1'
#
loop_
_entity.id
_entity.type
_entity.pdbx_description
1 polymer ?
#
loop_
_entity_poly.entity_id
_entity_poly.type
_entity_poly.pdbx_seq_one_letter_code
_entity_poly.pdbx_strand_id
1 'polypeptide(L)'
;AIDPSTGELHADLPKAAGLNKVGHALHVLDPTFAAYSQSAKVQQLVRGLGWTSPDLVQSMYIFKQPRIGGKVTPHQDSTFLRTDPLSCLGLWLALEPATTENGC
;
A
#
# COMPACT_ATOMS: atom_id res chain seq x y z
N ALA A 1 -11.71 6.19 12.66
CA ALA A 1 -12.39 4.89 12.63
C ALA A 1 -12.42 4.25 14.02
N ILE A 2 -11.32 4.36 14.77
CA ILE A 2 -11.21 3.85 16.14
C ILE A 2 -11.42 5.01 17.13
N ASP A 3 -12.18 4.76 18.20
CA ASP A 3 -12.30 5.66 19.34
C ASP A 3 -10.96 5.65 20.13
N PRO A 4 -10.29 6.80 20.30
CA PRO A 4 -8.98 6.84 20.93
C PRO A 4 -8.99 6.53 22.44
N SER A 5 -10.16 6.59 23.10
CA SER A 5 -10.30 6.28 24.53
C SER A 5 -10.51 4.79 24.79
N THR A 6 -11.19 4.08 23.88
CA THR A 6 -11.51 2.65 24.04
C THR A 6 -10.67 1.74 23.16
N GLY A 7 -10.11 2.24 22.06
CA GLY A 7 -9.44 1.44 21.05
C GLY A 7 -10.39 0.63 20.16
N GLU A 8 -11.70 0.82 20.30
CA GLU A 8 -12.72 0.10 19.53
C GLU A 8 -13.11 0.84 18.25
N LEU A 9 -13.57 0.09 17.25
CA LEU A 9 -14.23 0.67 16.08
C LEU A 9 -15.54 1.35 16.51
N HIS A 10 -15.80 2.56 16.00
CA HIS A 10 -17.09 3.22 16.19
C HIS A 10 -18.24 2.33 15.72
N ALA A 11 -19.17 2.00 16.62
CA ALA A 11 -20.24 1.03 16.38
C ALA A 11 -21.23 1.45 15.27
N ASP A 12 -21.29 2.74 14.95
CA ASP A 12 -22.08 3.33 13.86
C ASP A 12 -21.39 3.24 12.48
N LEU A 13 -20.12 2.83 12.43
CA LEU A 13 -19.40 2.65 11.16
C LEU A 13 -19.51 1.20 10.66
N PRO A 14 -19.92 0.97 9.40
CA PRO A 14 -19.77 -0.33 8.76
C PRO A 14 -18.31 -0.77 8.79
N LYS A 15 -18.04 -2.04 9.10
CA LYS A 15 -16.66 -2.59 9.19
C LYS A 15 -15.81 -2.28 7.95
N ALA A 16 -16.41 -2.35 6.76
CA ALA A 16 -15.73 -2.02 5.51
C ALA A 16 -15.27 -0.56 5.44
N ALA A 17 -16.07 0.38 5.98
CA ALA A 17 -15.70 1.79 6.08
C ALA A 17 -14.60 2.03 7.13
N GLY A 18 -14.40 1.10 8.06
CA GLY A 18 -13.31 1.14 9.05
C GLY A 18 -11.95 0.67 8.52
N LEU A 19 -11.87 0.10 7.31
CA LEU A 19 -10.61 -0.41 6.76
C LEU A 19 -9.66 0.72 6.40
N ASN A 20 -8.41 0.64 6.88
CA ASN A 20 -7.32 1.53 6.48
C ASN A 20 -6.44 0.91 5.40
N LYS A 21 -6.13 -0.39 5.51
CA LYS A 21 -5.34 -1.12 4.51
C LYS A 21 -5.65 -2.60 4.51
N VAL A 22 -5.34 -3.27 3.40
CA VAL A 22 -5.30 -4.72 3.27
C VAL A 22 -3.92 -5.11 2.75
N GLY A 23 -3.30 -6.13 3.34
CA GLY A 23 -1.95 -6.59 3.02
C GLY A 23 -1.62 -7.87 3.80
N HIS A 24 -0.44 -8.46 3.62
CA HIS A 24 0.71 -7.96 2.87
C HIS A 24 1.06 -8.79 1.62
N ALA A 25 0.21 -9.76 1.24
CA ALA A 25 0.47 -10.73 0.18
C ALA A 25 -0.62 -10.76 -0.92
N LEU A 26 -1.33 -9.64 -1.17
CA LEU A 26 -2.29 -9.53 -2.27
C LEU A 26 -1.67 -9.93 -3.63
N HIS A 27 -0.42 -9.54 -3.89
CA HIS A 27 0.33 -9.91 -5.10
C HIS A 27 0.57 -11.43 -5.27
N VAL A 28 0.27 -12.24 -4.25
CA VAL A 28 0.32 -13.72 -4.28
C VAL A 28 -1.08 -14.32 -4.20
N LEU A 29 -1.89 -13.83 -3.27
CA LEU A 29 -3.15 -14.47 -2.87
C LEU A 29 -4.35 -14.04 -3.73
N ASP A 30 -4.30 -12.87 -4.35
CA ASP A 30 -5.37 -12.37 -5.19
C ASP A 30 -4.96 -12.40 -6.67
N PRO A 31 -5.74 -13.05 -7.55
CA PRO A 31 -5.36 -13.23 -8.95
C PRO A 31 -5.28 -11.91 -9.72
N THR A 32 -6.07 -10.89 -9.38
CA THR A 32 -6.02 -9.58 -10.02
C THR A 32 -4.74 -8.85 -9.66
N PHE A 33 -4.38 -8.81 -8.37
CA PHE A 33 -3.13 -8.18 -7.93
C PHE A 33 -1.90 -8.94 -8.44
N ALA A 34 -1.93 -10.28 -8.42
CA ALA A 34 -0.85 -11.11 -8.94
C ALA A 34 -0.61 -10.87 -10.44
N ALA A 35 -1.69 -10.85 -11.24
CA ALA A 35 -1.60 -10.57 -12.67
C ALA A 35 -1.03 -9.17 -12.95
N TYR A 36 -1.46 -8.17 -12.18
CA TYR A 36 -0.96 -6.81 -12.33
C TYR A 36 0.53 -6.69 -11.96
N SER A 37 0.93 -7.18 -10.78
CA SER A 37 2.29 -7.04 -10.27
C SER A 37 3.31 -7.81 -11.10
N GLN A 38 2.89 -8.87 -11.79
CA GLN A 38 3.74 -9.66 -12.69
C GLN A 38 3.56 -9.27 -14.17
N SER A 39 2.79 -8.23 -14.48
CA SER A 39 2.56 -7.81 -15.86
C SER A 39 3.85 -7.38 -16.56
N ALA A 40 3.90 -7.56 -17.89
CA ALA A 40 5.05 -7.13 -18.70
C ALA A 40 5.38 -5.64 -18.51
N LYS A 41 4.37 -4.79 -18.28
CA LYS A 41 4.56 -3.36 -18.02
C LYS A 41 5.33 -3.11 -16.72
N VAL A 42 4.97 -3.80 -15.63
CA VAL A 42 5.69 -3.68 -14.35
C VAL A 42 7.10 -4.24 -14.48
N GLN A 43 7.27 -5.40 -15.11
CA GLN A 43 8.60 -5.98 -15.34
C GLN A 43 9.52 -5.05 -16.15
N GLN A 44 9.01 -4.45 -17.23
CA GLN A 44 9.76 -3.52 -18.06
C GLN A 44 10.12 -2.24 -17.29
N LEU A 45 9.20 -1.68 -16.51
CA LEU A 45 9.45 -0.51 -15.67
C LEU A 45 10.59 -0.78 -14.67
N VAL A 46 10.49 -1.88 -13.91
CA VAL A 46 11.46 -2.21 -12.86
C VAL A 46 12.83 -2.53 -13.45
N ARG A 47 12.88 -3.24 -14.59
CA ARG A 47 14.13 -3.45 -15.34
C ARG A 47 14.72 -2.14 -15.87
N GLY A 48 13.87 -1.24 -16.39
CA GLY A 48 14.28 0.09 -16.85
C GLY A 48 14.85 0.98 -15.74
N LEU A 49 14.46 0.73 -14.48
CA LEU A 49 15.03 1.39 -13.30
C LEU A 49 16.31 0.72 -12.77
N GLY A 50 16.74 -0.41 -13.36
CA GLY A 50 18.00 -1.09 -13.02
C GLY A 50 17.85 -2.36 -12.16
N TRP A 51 16.63 -2.79 -11.82
CA TRP A 51 16.40 -4.02 -11.07
C TRP A 51 16.31 -5.22 -12.02
N THR A 52 17.32 -6.10 -11.95
CA THR A 52 17.49 -7.21 -12.89
C THR A 52 16.74 -8.49 -12.49
N SER A 53 16.69 -8.77 -11.18
CA SER A 53 15.99 -9.90 -10.57
C SER A 53 15.26 -9.46 -9.29
N PRO A 54 14.24 -8.60 -9.38
CA PRO A 54 13.50 -8.12 -8.23
C PRO A 54 12.58 -9.19 -7.64
N ASP A 55 12.54 -9.29 -6.31
CA ASP A 55 11.52 -10.04 -5.58
C ASP A 55 10.38 -9.12 -5.13
N LEU A 56 9.14 -9.62 -5.23
CA LEU A 56 7.97 -8.94 -4.66
C LEU A 56 7.83 -9.34 -3.20
N VAL A 57 8.33 -8.49 -2.30
CA VAL A 57 8.36 -8.80 -0.85
C VAL A 57 7.10 -8.37 -0.10
N GLN A 58 6.33 -7.44 -0.65
CA GLN A 58 5.15 -6.88 0.01
C GLN A 58 4.20 -6.21 -1.00
N SER A 59 2.89 -6.32 -0.75
CA SER A 59 1.85 -5.54 -1.44
C SER A 59 0.79 -5.08 -0.45
N MET A 60 0.27 -3.86 -0.64
CA MET A 60 -0.81 -3.31 0.17
C MET A 60 -1.84 -2.61 -0.72
N TYR A 61 -3.11 -2.69 -0.31
CA TYR A 61 -4.16 -1.78 -0.75
C TYR A 61 -4.41 -0.78 0.37
N ILE A 62 -4.30 0.53 0.09
CA ILE A 62 -4.46 1.58 1.09
C ILE A 62 -5.78 2.31 0.85
N PHE A 63 -6.68 2.24 1.81
CA PHE A 63 -7.91 3.01 1.80
C PHE A 63 -7.68 4.37 2.45
N LYS A 64 -7.96 5.44 1.70
CA LYS A 64 -8.08 6.80 2.23
C LYS A 64 -9.56 7.13 2.42
N GLN A 65 -10.17 6.45 3.39
CA GLN A 65 -11.59 6.59 3.69
C GLN A 65 -11.96 8.07 3.92
N PRO A 66 -13.06 8.56 3.32
CA PRO A 66 -13.50 9.94 3.52
C PRO A 66 -13.65 10.27 5.01
N ARG A 67 -13.15 11.43 5.44
CA ARG A 67 -13.21 11.97 6.81
C ARG A 67 -12.43 11.20 7.89
N ILE A 68 -12.21 9.89 7.73
CA ILE A 68 -11.59 9.02 8.76
C ILE A 68 -10.26 8.40 8.33
N GLY A 69 -9.80 8.66 7.10
CA GLY A 69 -8.52 8.21 6.58
C GLY A 69 -7.35 8.74 7.42
N GLY A 70 -6.53 7.82 7.93
CA GLY A 70 -5.38 8.18 8.76
C GLY A 70 -4.28 8.93 8.00
N LYS A 71 -3.66 9.89 8.69
CA LYS A 71 -2.40 10.51 8.25
C LYS A 71 -1.29 9.46 8.32
N VAL A 72 -0.45 9.43 7.29
CA VAL A 72 0.82 8.69 7.33
C VAL A 72 1.90 9.69 7.73
N THR A 73 2.65 9.40 8.78
CA THR A 73 3.75 10.27 9.25
C THR A 73 4.97 10.11 8.34
N PRO A 74 5.87 11.12 8.27
CA PRO A 74 7.12 11.00 7.53
C PRO A 74 7.90 9.73 7.96
N HIS A 75 8.36 8.96 6.97
CA HIS A 75 9.11 7.72 7.18
C HIS A 75 9.93 7.36 5.93
N GLN A 76 10.75 6.31 6.05
CA GLN A 76 11.47 5.68 4.94
C GLN A 76 11.13 4.19 4.93
N ASP A 77 10.80 3.63 3.77
CA ASP A 77 10.43 2.20 3.67
C ASP A 77 11.58 1.28 4.09
N SER A 78 12.83 1.67 3.82
CA SER A 78 14.03 0.92 4.22
C SER A 78 14.22 0.78 5.74
N THR A 79 13.46 1.51 6.56
CA THR A 79 13.38 1.29 8.00
C THR A 79 12.61 0.01 8.34
N PHE A 80 11.63 -0.36 7.50
CA PHE A 80 10.77 -1.53 7.69
C PHE A 80 11.17 -2.70 6.79
N LEU A 81 11.58 -2.42 5.55
CA LEU A 81 12.04 -3.39 4.54
C LEU A 81 13.54 -3.21 4.31
N ARG A 82 14.34 -3.59 5.30
CA ARG A 82 15.79 -3.40 5.28
C ARG A 82 16.47 -4.45 4.39
N THR A 83 17.39 -3.98 3.55
CA THR A 83 18.37 -4.80 2.83
C THR A 83 19.79 -4.25 3.05
N ASP A 84 20.80 -5.04 2.68
CA ASP A 84 22.20 -4.61 2.69
C ASP A 84 22.91 -5.07 1.41
N PRO A 85 23.24 -4.17 0.46
CA PRO A 85 22.97 -2.72 0.46
C PRO A 85 21.47 -2.40 0.31
N LEU A 86 21.09 -1.15 0.60
CA LEU A 86 19.72 -0.67 0.40
C LEU A 86 19.29 -0.80 -1.07
N SER A 87 18.21 -1.54 -1.30
CA SER A 87 17.77 -1.96 -2.64
C SER A 87 16.25 -1.99 -2.81
N CYS A 88 15.48 -1.50 -1.84
CA CYS A 88 14.02 -1.50 -1.91
C CYS A 88 13.51 -0.46 -2.91
N LEU A 89 12.58 -0.86 -3.78
CA LEU A 89 11.84 0.00 -4.70
C LEU A 89 10.35 -0.08 -4.38
N GLY A 90 9.74 1.07 -4.08
CA GLY A 90 8.30 1.19 -3.89
C GLY A 90 7.60 1.56 -5.21
N LEU A 91 6.57 0.81 -5.59
CA LEU A 91 5.64 1.20 -6.64
C LEU A 91 4.32 1.64 -6.00
N TRP A 92 3.96 2.91 -6.14
CA TRP A 92 2.69 3.45 -5.66
C TRP A 92 1.76 3.75 -6.85
N LEU A 93 0.52 3.28 -6.75
CA LEU A 93 -0.45 3.33 -7.83
C LEU A 93 -1.74 4.00 -7.36
N ALA A 94 -2.07 5.11 -8.00
CA ALA A 94 -3.36 5.77 -7.79
C ALA A 94 -4.47 4.95 -8.45
N LEU A 95 -5.34 4.33 -7.65
CA LEU A 95 -6.56 3.66 -8.14
C LEU A 95 -7.74 4.63 -8.27
N GLU A 96 -7.64 5.76 -7.58
CA GLU A 96 -8.52 6.92 -7.62
C GLU A 96 -7.66 8.19 -7.74
N PRO A 97 -8.20 9.33 -8.21
CA PRO A 97 -7.44 10.58 -8.26
C PRO A 97 -6.90 10.96 -6.86
N ALA A 98 -5.59 11.15 -6.74
CA ALA A 98 -4.97 11.67 -5.51
C ALA A 98 -4.80 13.18 -5.63
N THR A 99 -5.44 13.93 -4.72
CA THR A 99 -5.49 15.39 -4.70
C THR A 99 -5.04 15.92 -3.34
N THR A 100 -4.75 17.22 -3.28
CA THR A 100 -4.36 17.92 -2.05
C THR A 100 -5.44 17.87 -0.96
N GLU A 101 -6.70 17.64 -1.35
CA GLU A 101 -7.85 17.57 -0.47
C GLU A 101 -8.12 16.16 0.06
N ASN A 102 -7.55 15.11 -0.56
CA ASN A 102 -7.80 13.71 -0.17
C ASN A 102 -6.55 12.96 0.33
N GLY A 103 -5.46 13.69 0.58
CA GLY A 103 -4.28 13.19 1.27
C GLY A 103 -3.29 12.49 0.34
N CYS A 104 -3.01 13.11 -0.81
CA CYS A 104 -1.81 12.84 -1.61
C CYS A 104 -0.51 13.04 -0.80
#